data_AF-A0A0C2GM10-F1
#
_entry.id   AF-A0A0C2GM10-F1
#
_cell.length_a   1.000
_cell.length_b   1.000
_cell.length_c   1.000
_cell.angle_alpha   90.00
_cell.angle_beta   90.00
_cell.angle_gamma   90.00
#
_symmetry.space_group_name_H-M   'P 1'
#
loop_
_entity.id
_entity.type
_entity.pdbx_description
1 polymer ?
#
loop_
_entity_poly.entity_id
_entity_poly.type
_entity_poly.pdbx_seq_one_letter_code
_entity_poly.pdbx_strand_id
1 'polypeptide(L)'
;MFKIFIGTFVGVAELCNKTGRTGFTRHDEQKARTFAVYCATSISHCLLYRKVQEAQRRSHMAAELLVQGSQLLISEEDVRKLTNETIKDWRYWSPNFARFSFSPRSIGDGDAYISASMTMFNDLGFTARYSMNKKKLASFLLRVARGYREVPYHNWSHAFSVAHFCWISLRTPAVLHGLDELERLALLIACLCHDIDHRGTTNAFQLQSKTPLAQLYSSEGSVLERHHYAQTVQILQMNECNILDQLTRTQYQTVLSHIRDVILATDIAVHLKKVGRIKAMVDQGYDPLSRDHHYLFMCLLMTSSDLSDQSKDFRNSKAIAENIYREFFSQGDLEKQMGASPMEMMDRDRAAVPKIQLDFMDTVALPVFEMVAELVPEGRSTFEAITLNRQCWAALDEILVERGNRPVLGLDYLRDDELEKQVLERVNKKKNQQNKVNGMVAELVPEGRSTFEAITLNRQCWAALDEILVERGNRPVLGLDYLRDDELEKQVLERVNKKKHQQNKALIFLLKSMAKPT
;
A
#
# COMPACT_ATOMS: atom_id res chain seq x y z
N MET A 1 -6.43 -2.87 58.12
CA MET A 1 -5.50 -3.43 57.10
C MET A 1 -5.34 -4.93 57.35
N PHE A 2 -5.51 -5.77 56.34
CA PHE A 2 -5.33 -7.22 56.45
C PHE A 2 -4.49 -7.76 55.30
N LYS A 3 -3.71 -8.80 55.62
CA LYS A 3 -2.74 -9.41 54.69
C LYS A 3 -3.40 -10.56 53.94
N ILE A 4 -3.10 -10.66 52.65
CA ILE A 4 -3.60 -11.68 51.73
C ILE A 4 -2.52 -12.77 51.63
N PHE A 5 -2.82 -13.98 52.10
CA PHE A 5 -1.84 -15.08 52.26
C PHE A 5 -2.34 -16.40 51.69
N ILE A 6 -1.48 -17.08 50.92
CA ILE A 6 -1.54 -18.53 50.63
C ILE A 6 -0.12 -19.07 50.69
N GLY A 7 0.32 -19.52 51.87
CA GLY A 7 1.69 -19.98 52.11
C GLY A 7 2.78 -18.90 52.02
N THR A 8 2.57 -17.84 51.23
CA THR A 8 3.41 -16.65 51.05
C THR A 8 2.54 -15.39 50.95
N PHE A 9 3.13 -14.24 51.26
CA PHE A 9 2.44 -12.94 51.26
C PHE A 9 2.20 -12.46 49.82
N VAL A 10 0.93 -12.30 49.43
CA VAL A 10 0.54 -11.93 48.06
C VAL A 10 0.19 -10.43 47.95
N GLY A 11 -0.31 -9.83 49.04
CA GLY A 11 -0.67 -8.42 49.07
C GLY A 11 -1.38 -7.99 50.36
N VAL A 12 -1.86 -6.75 50.37
CA VAL A 12 -2.57 -6.13 51.51
C VAL A 12 -3.82 -5.44 51.01
N ALA A 13 -4.91 -5.59 51.76
CA ALA A 13 -6.11 -4.78 51.58
C ALA A 13 -6.41 -3.96 52.83
N GLU A 14 -6.84 -2.72 52.62
CA GLU A 14 -7.21 -1.79 53.67
C GLU A 14 -8.68 -1.39 53.52
N LEU A 15 -9.39 -1.37 54.64
CA LEU A 15 -10.78 -0.90 54.70
C LEU A 15 -10.80 0.34 55.59
N CYS A 16 -11.31 1.43 55.06
CA CYS A 16 -11.41 2.72 55.73
C CYS A 16 -12.87 3.16 55.85
N ASN A 17 -13.19 3.95 56.87
CA ASN A 17 -14.47 4.67 57.03
C ASN A 17 -15.73 3.78 56.90
N LYS A 18 -15.99 2.94 57.91
CA LYS A 18 -17.19 2.11 57.95
C LYS A 18 -18.46 2.98 57.96
N THR A 19 -19.38 2.72 57.02
CA THR A 19 -20.66 3.42 56.95
C THR A 19 -21.66 2.91 57.99
N GLY A 20 -22.41 3.82 58.60
CA GLY A 20 -23.52 3.50 59.52
C GLY A 20 -23.13 2.99 60.92
N ARG A 21 -21.84 2.94 61.28
CA ARG A 21 -21.35 2.60 62.63
C ARG A 21 -20.03 3.33 62.95
N THR A 22 -19.69 3.44 64.24
CA THR A 22 -18.48 4.15 64.71
C THR A 22 -17.17 3.41 64.49
N GLY A 23 -17.19 2.10 64.18
CA GLY A 23 -15.97 1.32 63.96
C GLY A 23 -16.20 -0.10 63.45
N PHE A 24 -15.09 -0.76 63.07
CA PHE A 24 -15.09 -2.17 62.68
C PHE A 24 -15.19 -3.08 63.91
N THR A 25 -16.02 -4.11 63.79
CA THR A 25 -16.26 -5.12 64.82
C THR A 25 -15.45 -6.39 64.55
N ARG A 26 -15.33 -7.29 65.54
CA ARG A 26 -14.72 -8.62 65.35
C ARG A 26 -15.39 -9.43 64.23
N HIS A 27 -16.69 -9.26 64.03
CA HIS A 27 -17.42 -9.93 62.95
C HIS A 27 -16.98 -9.41 61.57
N ASP A 28 -16.73 -8.10 61.44
CA ASP A 28 -16.22 -7.53 60.20
C ASP A 28 -14.79 -8.00 59.91
N GLU A 29 -13.95 -8.12 60.95
CA GLU A 29 -12.61 -8.67 60.83
C GLU A 29 -12.64 -10.12 60.34
N GLN A 30 -13.55 -10.94 60.87
CA GLN A 30 -13.69 -12.33 60.45
C GLN A 30 -14.17 -12.45 59.00
N LYS A 31 -15.15 -11.62 58.59
CA LYS A 31 -15.56 -11.51 57.17
C LYS A 31 -14.41 -11.08 56.26
N ALA A 32 -13.64 -10.07 56.67
CA ALA A 32 -12.49 -9.58 55.92
C ALA A 32 -11.41 -10.66 55.80
N ARG A 33 -11.15 -11.45 56.84
CA ARG A 33 -10.23 -12.60 56.79
C ARG A 33 -10.70 -13.67 55.82
N THR A 34 -11.98 -14.07 55.87
CA THR A 34 -12.53 -15.06 54.94
C THR A 34 -12.42 -14.56 53.50
N PHE A 35 -12.79 -13.30 53.24
CA PHE A 35 -12.64 -12.68 51.93
C PHE A 35 -11.18 -12.63 51.46
N ALA A 36 -10.25 -12.29 52.36
CA ALA A 36 -8.82 -12.25 52.06
C ALA A 36 -8.28 -13.60 51.58
N VAL A 37 -8.76 -14.73 52.15
CA VAL A 37 -8.38 -16.07 51.71
C VAL A 37 -8.87 -16.33 50.29
N TYR A 38 -10.13 -16.02 49.98
CA TYR A 38 -10.65 -16.16 48.61
C TYR A 38 -9.89 -15.28 47.61
N CYS A 39 -9.65 -14.01 47.95
CA CYS A 39 -8.84 -13.12 47.11
C CYS A 39 -7.43 -13.66 46.90
N ALA A 40 -6.79 -14.20 47.95
CA ALA A 40 -5.47 -14.79 47.82
C ALA A 40 -5.49 -15.95 46.82
N THR A 41 -6.51 -16.81 46.85
CA THR A 41 -6.61 -17.99 45.97
C THR A 41 -6.83 -17.55 44.53
N SER A 42 -7.78 -16.64 44.31
CA SER A 42 -8.08 -16.13 42.97
C SER A 42 -6.89 -15.38 42.38
N ILE A 43 -6.26 -14.48 43.13
CA ILE A 43 -5.09 -13.72 42.65
C ILE A 43 -3.92 -14.69 42.37
N SER A 44 -3.65 -15.64 43.26
CA SER A 44 -2.57 -16.60 43.06
C SER A 44 -2.81 -17.46 41.81
N HIS A 45 -4.02 -18.02 41.63
CA HIS A 45 -4.37 -18.76 40.41
C HIS A 45 -4.29 -17.89 39.15
N CYS A 46 -4.77 -16.64 39.17
CA CYS A 46 -4.65 -15.73 38.03
C CYS A 46 -3.19 -15.44 37.68
N LEU A 47 -2.33 -15.16 38.67
CA LEU A 47 -0.91 -14.91 38.45
C LEU A 47 -0.17 -16.16 37.95
N LEU A 48 -0.50 -17.33 38.49
CA LEU A 48 0.12 -18.60 38.11
C LEU A 48 -0.30 -19.01 36.71
N TYR A 49 -1.59 -18.87 36.38
CA TYR A 49 -2.10 -19.07 35.02
C TYR A 49 -1.46 -18.10 34.03
N ARG A 50 -1.33 -16.81 34.38
CA ARG A 50 -0.61 -15.83 33.55
C ARG A 50 0.85 -16.21 33.34
N LYS A 51 1.56 -16.66 34.37
CA LYS A 51 2.95 -17.16 34.24
C LYS A 51 3.04 -18.37 33.31
N VAL A 52 2.10 -19.31 33.41
CA VAL A 52 2.05 -20.48 32.50
C VAL A 52 1.82 -20.04 31.06
N GLN A 53 0.87 -19.13 30.82
CA GLN A 53 0.62 -18.57 29.49
C GLN A 53 1.85 -17.83 28.92
N GLU A 54 2.52 -16.99 29.73
CA GLU A 54 3.74 -16.29 29.33
C GLU A 54 4.88 -17.28 29.00
N ALA A 55 5.03 -18.37 29.78
CA ALA A 55 6.03 -19.40 29.54
C ALA A 55 5.72 -20.22 28.27
N GLN A 56 4.47 -20.64 28.07
CA GLN A 56 4.03 -21.32 26.84
C GLN A 56 4.26 -20.44 25.60
N ARG A 57 3.94 -19.14 25.69
CA ARG A 57 4.20 -18.16 24.61
C ARG A 57 5.69 -18.07 24.28
N ARG A 58 6.56 -17.96 25.29
CA ARG A 58 8.02 -17.94 25.09
C ARG A 58 8.52 -19.24 24.46
N SER A 59 8.01 -20.39 24.90
CA SER A 59 8.38 -21.69 24.34
C SER A 59 7.95 -21.83 22.88
N HIS A 60 6.75 -21.38 22.54
CA HIS A 60 6.25 -21.43 21.16
C HIS A 60 7.05 -20.49 20.23
N MET A 61 7.33 -19.26 20.67
CA MET A 61 8.19 -18.35 19.91
C MET A 61 9.62 -18.87 19.77
N ALA A 62 10.19 -19.48 20.81
CA ALA A 62 11.51 -20.10 20.73
C ALA A 62 11.53 -21.26 19.71
N ALA A 63 10.47 -22.06 19.65
CA ALA A 63 10.33 -23.11 18.64
C ALA A 63 10.21 -22.52 17.22
N GLU A 64 9.42 -21.47 17.03
CA GLU A 64 9.34 -20.76 15.74
C GLU A 64 10.70 -20.15 15.35
N LEU A 65 11.42 -19.53 16.29
CA LEU A 65 12.76 -18.96 16.06
C LEU A 65 13.79 -20.05 15.73
N LEU A 66 13.67 -21.27 16.29
CA LEU A 66 14.53 -22.40 15.94
C LEU A 66 14.26 -22.88 14.50
N VAL A 67 12.98 -22.98 14.10
CA VAL A 67 12.60 -23.33 12.73
C VAL A 67 13.08 -22.25 11.76
N GLN A 68 12.85 -20.97 12.07
CA GLN A 68 13.37 -19.84 11.28
C GLN A 68 14.90 -19.84 11.23
N GLY A 69 15.58 -20.07 12.35
CA GLY A 69 17.04 -20.14 12.41
C GLY A 69 17.64 -21.20 11.50
N SER A 70 16.95 -22.34 11.34
CA SER A 70 17.34 -23.39 10.38
C SER A 70 17.05 -22.98 8.92
N GLN A 71 15.97 -22.24 8.66
CA GLN A 71 15.60 -21.74 7.34
C GLN A 71 16.52 -20.61 6.85
N LEU A 72 17.07 -19.83 7.79
CA LEU A 72 18.00 -18.74 7.52
C LEU A 72 19.46 -19.20 7.35
N LEU A 73 19.74 -20.51 7.35
CA LEU A 73 21.07 -21.02 7.03
C LEU A 73 21.39 -20.71 5.57
N ILE A 74 22.57 -20.16 5.30
CA ILE A 74 23.07 -19.84 3.96
C ILE A 74 24.31 -20.69 3.68
N SER A 75 24.51 -21.11 2.43
CA SER A 75 25.70 -21.87 2.05
C SER A 75 26.93 -20.96 2.01
N GLU A 76 28.05 -21.40 2.58
CA GLU A 76 29.32 -20.68 2.44
C GLU A 76 29.76 -20.59 0.97
N GLU A 77 29.38 -21.56 0.14
CA GLU A 77 29.67 -21.54 -1.29
C GLU A 77 28.93 -20.41 -2.00
N ASP A 78 27.64 -20.20 -1.71
CA ASP A 78 26.83 -19.11 -2.27
C ASP A 78 27.41 -17.75 -1.88
N VAL A 79 27.79 -17.60 -0.61
CA VAL A 79 28.45 -16.38 -0.10
C VAL A 79 29.78 -16.17 -0.84
N ARG A 80 30.59 -17.21 -1.00
CA ARG A 80 31.89 -17.14 -1.70
C ARG A 80 31.71 -16.77 -3.17
N LYS A 81 30.72 -17.34 -3.85
CA LYS A 81 30.38 -17.04 -5.25
C LYS A 81 30.09 -15.54 -5.42
N LEU A 82 29.13 -15.00 -4.66
CA LEU A 82 28.77 -13.58 -4.70
C LEU A 82 29.92 -12.66 -4.26
N THR A 83 30.75 -13.09 -3.32
CA THR A 83 31.89 -12.30 -2.83
C THR A 83 33.00 -12.22 -3.86
N ASN A 84 33.26 -13.30 -4.62
CA ASN A 84 34.33 -13.37 -5.61
C ASN A 84 33.93 -12.73 -6.95
N GLU A 85 32.65 -12.76 -7.33
CA GLU A 85 32.17 -12.15 -8.57
C GLU A 85 32.20 -10.62 -8.50
N THR A 86 32.65 -9.94 -9.55
CA THR A 86 32.60 -8.47 -9.60
C THR A 86 31.15 -8.00 -9.62
N ILE A 87 30.81 -6.97 -8.84
CA ILE A 87 29.45 -6.40 -8.84
C ILE A 87 29.19 -5.81 -10.22
N LYS A 88 28.13 -6.29 -10.87
CA LYS A 88 27.79 -5.93 -12.25
C LYS A 88 27.21 -4.52 -12.31
N ASP A 89 27.47 -3.77 -13.39
CA ASP A 89 26.75 -2.53 -13.69
C ASP A 89 25.27 -2.83 -13.95
N TRP A 90 24.37 -1.90 -13.62
CA TRP A 90 22.93 -2.13 -13.76
C TRP A 90 22.50 -2.40 -15.21
N ARG A 91 23.25 -1.91 -16.21
CA ARG A 91 22.98 -2.16 -17.64
C ARG A 91 23.20 -3.61 -18.03
N TYR A 92 23.92 -4.40 -17.23
CA TYR A 92 24.06 -5.83 -17.43
C TYR A 92 22.69 -6.55 -17.41
N TRP A 93 21.79 -6.13 -16.52
CA TRP A 93 20.48 -6.77 -16.35
C TRP A 93 19.53 -6.41 -17.49
N SER A 94 19.52 -5.13 -17.89
CA SER A 94 18.78 -4.64 -19.05
C SER A 94 19.18 -3.19 -19.36
N PRO A 95 19.20 -2.75 -20.63
CA PRO A 95 19.34 -1.34 -20.96
C PRO A 95 18.21 -0.48 -20.38
N ASN A 96 17.04 -1.10 -20.10
CA ASN A 96 15.87 -0.44 -19.53
C ASN A 96 15.76 -0.60 -18.01
N PHE A 97 16.73 -1.23 -17.34
CA PHE A 97 16.64 -1.57 -15.92
C PHE A 97 16.37 -0.33 -15.02
N ALA A 98 16.88 0.84 -15.41
CA ALA A 98 16.66 2.10 -14.69
C ALA A 98 15.36 2.87 -15.09
N ARG A 99 14.45 2.26 -15.86
CA ARG A 99 13.17 2.87 -16.26
C ARG A 99 12.05 2.41 -15.33
N PHE A 100 11.20 3.35 -14.89
CA PHE A 100 10.04 3.04 -14.05
C PHE A 100 9.05 2.03 -14.66
N SER A 101 8.98 1.96 -15.99
CA SER A 101 8.15 1.01 -16.73
C SER A 101 8.73 -0.40 -16.81
N PHE A 102 9.99 -0.61 -16.41
CA PHE A 102 10.62 -1.92 -16.43
C PHE A 102 9.99 -2.86 -15.40
N SER A 103 9.74 -4.12 -15.78
CA SER A 103 9.28 -5.15 -14.84
C SER A 103 10.49 -5.90 -14.28
N PRO A 104 10.92 -5.65 -13.03
CA PRO A 104 12.12 -6.24 -12.46
C PRO A 104 12.06 -7.77 -12.36
N ARG A 105 10.86 -8.36 -12.28
CA ARG A 105 10.68 -9.81 -12.25
C ARG A 105 11.16 -10.51 -13.53
N SER A 106 11.40 -9.78 -14.62
CA SER A 106 11.83 -10.36 -15.90
C SER A 106 13.32 -10.72 -15.96
N ILE A 107 14.15 -10.38 -14.97
CA ILE A 107 15.61 -10.56 -15.07
C ILE A 107 16.10 -11.98 -14.75
N GLY A 108 15.21 -12.85 -14.28
CA GLY A 108 15.56 -14.23 -13.90
C GLY A 108 14.92 -14.64 -12.59
N ASP A 109 15.67 -15.40 -11.80
CA ASP A 109 15.26 -16.03 -10.55
C ASP A 109 15.86 -15.34 -9.30
N GLY A 110 15.72 -15.99 -8.14
CA GLY A 110 16.19 -15.47 -6.86
C GLY A 110 17.67 -15.12 -6.81
N ASP A 111 18.54 -15.88 -7.49
CA ASP A 111 19.99 -15.62 -7.56
C ASP A 111 20.28 -14.34 -8.35
N ALA A 112 19.54 -14.13 -9.44
CA ALA A 112 19.62 -12.90 -10.24
C ALA A 112 19.18 -11.69 -9.40
N TYR A 113 18.11 -11.81 -8.63
CA TYR A 113 17.60 -10.75 -7.76
C TYR A 113 18.59 -10.35 -6.66
N ILE A 114 19.28 -11.32 -6.05
CA ILE A 114 20.31 -11.07 -5.04
C ILE A 114 21.48 -10.30 -5.65
N SER A 115 21.97 -10.77 -6.80
CA SER A 115 23.07 -10.14 -7.54
C SER A 115 22.72 -8.72 -7.99
N ALA A 116 21.49 -8.52 -8.50
CA ALA A 116 20.97 -7.21 -8.87
C ALA A 116 20.80 -6.29 -7.65
N SER A 117 20.45 -6.83 -6.49
CA SER A 117 20.41 -6.07 -5.24
C SER A 117 21.80 -5.57 -4.85
N MET A 118 22.85 -6.38 -4.99
CA MET A 118 24.24 -5.89 -4.81
C MET A 118 24.58 -4.76 -5.79
N THR A 119 24.13 -4.85 -7.05
CA THR A 119 24.25 -3.76 -8.02
C THR A 119 23.57 -2.49 -7.54
N MET A 120 22.35 -2.57 -6.98
CA MET A 120 21.61 -1.40 -6.47
C MET A 120 22.36 -0.69 -5.33
N PHE A 121 22.90 -1.43 -4.35
CA PHE A 121 23.71 -0.86 -3.27
C PHE A 121 24.99 -0.19 -3.79
N ASN A 122 25.65 -0.81 -4.77
CA ASN A 122 26.89 -0.30 -5.33
C ASN A 122 26.67 0.96 -6.19
N ASP A 123 25.64 0.94 -7.03
CA ASP A 123 25.29 2.05 -7.94
C ASP A 123 24.84 3.31 -7.17
N LEU A 124 24.15 3.17 -6.04
CA LEU A 124 23.83 4.29 -5.14
C LEU A 124 25.06 4.81 -4.36
N GLY A 125 26.21 4.14 -4.49
CA GLY A 125 27.46 4.50 -3.82
C GLY A 125 27.52 4.13 -2.34
N PHE A 126 26.54 3.40 -1.81
CA PHE A 126 26.48 3.04 -0.39
C PHE A 126 27.62 2.13 0.03
N THR A 127 28.05 1.23 -0.85
CA THR A 127 29.19 0.33 -0.60
C THR A 127 30.47 1.11 -0.31
N ALA A 128 30.79 2.10 -1.14
CA ALA A 128 31.97 2.93 -0.98
C ALA A 128 31.82 3.95 0.16
N ARG A 129 30.67 4.64 0.25
CA ARG A 129 30.41 5.71 1.25
C ARG A 129 30.49 5.20 2.68
N TYR A 130 29.97 3.99 2.93
CA TYR A 130 29.90 3.41 4.27
C TYR A 130 30.87 2.24 4.46
N SER A 131 31.86 2.09 3.57
CA SER A 131 32.86 1.02 3.64
C SER A 131 32.23 -0.37 3.87
N MET A 132 31.10 -0.65 3.21
CA MET A 132 30.35 -1.88 3.45
C MET A 132 31.17 -3.09 3.03
N ASN A 133 31.32 -4.04 3.94
CA ASN A 133 31.99 -5.29 3.65
C ASN A 133 31.15 -6.10 2.65
N LYS A 134 31.73 -6.37 1.46
CA LYS A 134 31.07 -7.11 0.38
C LYS A 134 30.57 -8.51 0.80
N LYS A 135 31.35 -9.23 1.61
CA LYS A 135 30.95 -10.54 2.15
C LYS A 135 29.73 -10.40 3.05
N LYS A 136 29.70 -9.39 3.93
CA LYS A 136 28.55 -9.11 4.79
C LYS A 136 27.32 -8.71 3.99
N LEU A 137 27.48 -7.93 2.92
CA LEU A 137 26.38 -7.58 2.00
C LEU A 137 25.81 -8.81 1.29
N ALA A 138 26.67 -9.69 0.77
CA ALA A 138 26.23 -10.95 0.17
C ALA A 138 25.50 -11.83 1.19
N SER A 139 26.06 -12.01 2.40
CA SER A 139 25.44 -12.77 3.48
C SER A 139 24.11 -12.17 3.94
N PHE A 140 24.01 -10.84 4.04
CA PHE A 140 22.77 -10.14 4.35
C PHE A 140 21.69 -10.43 3.30
N LEU A 141 21.97 -10.21 2.02
CA LEU A 141 21.00 -10.39 0.94
C LEU A 141 20.55 -11.85 0.80
N LEU A 142 21.48 -12.81 0.90
CA LEU A 142 21.15 -14.24 0.88
C LEU A 142 20.21 -14.62 2.04
N ARG A 143 20.45 -14.07 3.22
CA ARG A 143 19.67 -14.39 4.42
C ARG A 143 18.31 -13.72 4.41
N VAL A 144 18.22 -12.49 3.91
CA VAL A 144 16.94 -11.81 3.65
C VAL A 144 16.14 -12.60 2.63
N ALA A 145 16.73 -12.97 1.48
CA ALA A 145 16.05 -13.75 0.44
C ALA A 145 15.51 -15.09 0.97
N ARG A 146 16.29 -15.84 1.76
CA ARG A 146 15.84 -17.09 2.41
C ARG A 146 14.81 -16.87 3.53
N GLY A 147 14.73 -15.66 4.08
CA GLY A 147 13.73 -15.32 5.08
C GLY A 147 12.33 -15.09 4.50
N TYR A 148 12.19 -14.91 3.19
CA TYR A 148 10.89 -14.87 2.53
C TYR A 148 10.32 -16.28 2.38
N ARG A 149 9.00 -16.39 2.54
CA ARG A 149 8.28 -17.65 2.38
C ARG A 149 7.79 -17.81 0.95
N GLU A 150 7.59 -19.06 0.55
CA GLU A 150 6.94 -19.44 -0.70
C GLU A 150 5.42 -19.23 -0.59
N VAL A 151 5.00 -17.97 -0.73
CA VAL A 151 3.59 -17.58 -0.85
C VAL A 151 3.35 -16.94 -2.23
N PRO A 152 2.10 -16.92 -2.73
CA PRO A 152 1.82 -16.49 -4.10
C PRO A 152 2.31 -15.07 -4.43
N TYR A 153 2.12 -14.09 -3.53
CA TYR A 153 2.49 -12.70 -3.79
C TYR A 153 3.62 -12.19 -2.91
N HIS A 154 3.48 -12.22 -1.58
CA HIS A 154 4.43 -11.60 -0.63
C HIS A 154 5.70 -12.46 -0.41
N ASN A 155 6.44 -12.69 -1.50
CA ASN A 155 7.65 -13.51 -1.55
C ASN A 155 8.89 -12.66 -1.94
N TRP A 156 10.06 -13.29 -2.09
CA TRP A 156 11.30 -12.58 -2.41
C TRP A 156 11.23 -11.80 -3.74
N SER A 157 10.48 -12.28 -4.73
CA SER A 157 10.31 -11.58 -6.01
C SER A 157 9.56 -10.26 -5.85
N HIS A 158 8.56 -10.22 -4.96
CA HIS A 158 7.88 -8.98 -4.58
C HIS A 158 8.84 -8.00 -3.92
N ALA A 159 9.53 -8.42 -2.86
CA ALA A 159 10.49 -7.56 -2.16
C ALA A 159 11.59 -6.99 -3.07
N PHE A 160 12.09 -7.80 -4.01
CA PHE A 160 13.02 -7.32 -5.03
C PHE A 160 12.39 -6.28 -5.96
N SER A 161 11.14 -6.48 -6.42
CA SER A 161 10.41 -5.52 -7.25
C SER A 161 10.24 -4.17 -6.54
N VAL A 162 9.86 -4.21 -5.26
CA VAL A 162 9.71 -3.04 -4.39
C VAL A 162 11.04 -2.31 -4.22
N ALA A 163 12.12 -3.04 -3.91
CA ALA A 163 13.46 -2.46 -3.79
C ALA A 163 13.98 -1.87 -5.10
N HIS A 164 13.65 -2.48 -6.24
CA HIS A 164 14.00 -1.97 -7.56
C HIS A 164 13.31 -0.65 -7.88
N PHE A 165 12.00 -0.54 -7.64
CA PHE A 165 11.28 0.72 -7.81
C PHE A 165 11.83 1.82 -6.89
N CYS A 166 12.12 1.47 -5.64
CA CYS A 166 12.78 2.37 -4.70
C CYS A 166 14.15 2.81 -5.23
N TRP A 167 14.98 1.89 -5.73
CA TRP A 167 16.29 2.21 -6.30
C TRP A 167 16.21 3.21 -7.46
N ILE A 168 15.24 3.06 -8.37
CA ILE A 168 15.01 4.05 -9.43
C ILE A 168 14.65 5.41 -8.82
N SER A 169 13.72 5.42 -7.87
CA SER A 169 13.26 6.64 -7.19
C SER A 169 14.41 7.37 -6.48
N LEU A 170 15.27 6.64 -5.77
CA LEU A 170 16.43 7.15 -5.04
C LEU A 170 17.52 7.80 -5.93
N ARG A 171 17.42 7.63 -7.26
CA ARG A 171 18.31 8.24 -8.26
C ARG A 171 17.73 9.52 -8.86
N THR A 172 16.46 9.81 -8.62
CA THR A 172 15.81 11.00 -9.19
C THR A 172 16.34 12.27 -8.51
N PRO A 173 16.53 13.37 -9.25
CA PRO A 173 16.87 14.67 -8.68
C PRO A 173 15.95 15.09 -7.53
N ALA A 174 14.64 14.86 -7.64
CA ALA A 174 13.68 15.17 -6.58
C ALA A 174 14.03 14.47 -5.25
N VAL A 175 14.32 13.16 -5.28
CA VAL A 175 14.65 12.40 -4.07
C VAL A 175 16.08 12.70 -3.57
N LEU A 176 17.02 12.96 -4.48
CA LEU A 176 18.40 13.36 -4.12
C LEU A 176 18.45 14.68 -3.35
N HIS A 177 17.58 15.63 -3.69
CA HIS A 177 17.46 16.90 -2.96
C HIS A 177 16.55 16.80 -1.74
N GLY A 178 15.59 15.86 -1.76
CA GLY A 178 14.58 15.72 -0.72
C GLY A 178 15.06 14.94 0.50
N LEU A 179 15.88 13.90 0.33
CA LEU A 179 16.27 12.99 1.41
C LEU A 179 17.78 12.90 1.58
N ASP A 180 18.22 12.70 2.82
CA ASP A 180 19.63 12.49 3.15
C ASP A 180 20.12 11.05 2.84
N GLU A 181 21.44 10.85 2.92
CA GLU A 181 22.07 9.57 2.58
C GLU A 181 21.73 8.42 3.55
N LEU A 182 21.37 8.69 4.81
CA LEU A 182 20.97 7.66 5.78
C LEU A 182 19.50 7.28 5.58
N GLU A 183 18.65 8.25 5.26
CA GLU A 183 17.25 8.05 4.89
C GLU A 183 17.15 7.20 3.62
N ARG A 184 17.94 7.53 2.60
CA ARG A 184 18.02 6.77 1.34
C ARG A 184 18.55 5.35 1.54
N LEU A 185 19.56 5.18 2.41
CA LEU A 185 20.05 3.85 2.79
C LEU A 185 18.97 3.02 3.51
N ALA A 186 18.28 3.64 4.47
CA ALA A 186 17.22 2.99 5.23
C ALA A 186 16.05 2.55 4.34
N LEU A 187 15.64 3.38 3.38
CA LEU A 187 14.58 3.03 2.41
C LEU A 187 14.92 1.78 1.60
N LEU A 188 16.13 1.69 1.04
CA LEU A 188 16.52 0.53 0.24
C LEU A 188 16.53 -0.75 1.08
N ILE A 189 17.11 -0.69 2.28
CA ILE A 189 17.13 -1.84 3.21
C ILE A 189 15.71 -2.24 3.60
N ALA A 190 14.85 -1.28 3.94
CA ALA A 190 13.48 -1.54 4.31
C ALA A 190 12.68 -2.17 3.17
N CYS A 191 12.81 -1.68 1.94
CA CYS A 191 12.12 -2.26 0.77
C CYS A 191 12.44 -3.75 0.58
N LEU A 192 13.71 -4.14 0.78
CA LEU A 192 14.15 -5.53 0.70
C LEU A 192 13.60 -6.40 1.84
N CYS A 193 13.21 -5.83 2.97
CA CYS A 193 12.87 -6.58 4.19
C CYS A 193 11.42 -6.39 4.66
N HIS A 194 10.63 -5.52 4.04
CA HIS A 194 9.35 -5.06 4.59
C HIS A 194 8.32 -6.17 4.80
N ASP A 195 8.44 -7.28 4.07
CA ASP A 195 7.54 -8.45 4.10
C ASP A 195 8.27 -9.76 4.47
N ILE A 196 9.47 -9.68 5.06
CA ILE A 196 10.24 -10.87 5.40
C ILE A 196 9.46 -11.78 6.37
N ASP A 197 9.41 -13.09 6.12
CA ASP A 197 8.58 -14.07 6.84
C ASP A 197 7.06 -13.85 6.73
N HIS A 198 6.56 -13.12 5.71
CA HIS A 198 5.11 -12.99 5.47
C HIS A 198 4.45 -14.35 5.20
N ARG A 199 3.32 -14.61 5.88
CA ARG A 199 2.70 -15.95 5.95
C ARG A 199 1.51 -16.15 5.03
N GLY A 200 1.26 -15.22 4.12
CA GLY A 200 0.14 -15.29 3.20
C GLY A 200 -1.20 -14.91 3.82
N THR A 201 -1.18 -14.14 4.92
CA THR A 201 -2.39 -13.81 5.70
C THR A 201 -2.30 -12.40 6.25
N THR A 202 -3.45 -11.75 6.42
CA THR A 202 -3.57 -10.35 6.84
C THR A 202 -3.45 -10.12 8.35
N ASN A 203 -3.16 -8.89 8.77
CA ASN A 203 -3.21 -8.47 10.18
C ASN A 203 -4.55 -8.80 10.86
N ALA A 204 -5.67 -8.66 10.16
CA ALA A 204 -7.00 -8.99 10.67
C ALA A 204 -7.11 -10.50 11.01
N PHE A 205 -6.64 -11.36 10.12
CA PHE A 205 -6.60 -12.80 10.34
C PHE A 205 -5.73 -13.16 11.55
N GLN A 206 -4.54 -12.55 11.67
CA GLN A 206 -3.63 -12.81 12.80
C GLN A 206 -4.34 -12.55 14.15
N LEU A 207 -5.04 -11.42 14.26
CA LEU A 207 -5.77 -11.02 15.47
C LEU A 207 -6.97 -11.93 15.75
N GLN A 208 -7.79 -12.22 14.73
CA GLN A 208 -8.99 -13.05 14.86
C GLN A 208 -8.62 -14.49 15.27
N SER A 209 -7.58 -15.04 14.65
CA SER A 209 -7.07 -16.39 14.90
C SER A 209 -6.19 -16.48 16.15
N LYS A 210 -5.94 -15.34 16.84
CA LYS A 210 -5.12 -15.25 18.07
C LYS A 210 -3.76 -15.92 17.93
N THR A 211 -3.13 -15.73 16.77
CA THR A 211 -1.85 -16.36 16.44
C THR A 211 -0.74 -15.93 17.42
N PRO A 212 0.39 -16.67 17.49
CA PRO A 212 1.53 -16.28 18.32
C PRO A 212 2.04 -14.86 18.02
N LEU A 213 2.05 -14.46 16.73
CA LEU A 213 2.42 -13.11 16.30
C LEU A 213 1.45 -12.06 16.85
N ALA A 214 0.14 -12.31 16.72
CA ALA A 214 -0.86 -11.41 17.30
C ALA A 214 -0.69 -11.30 18.82
N GLN A 215 -0.39 -12.38 19.53
CA GLN A 215 -0.16 -12.32 20.97
C GLN A 215 1.12 -11.55 21.34
N LEU A 216 2.16 -11.61 20.50
CA LEU A 216 3.41 -10.88 20.72
C LEU A 216 3.27 -9.37 20.48
N TYR A 217 2.52 -8.97 19.46
CA TYR A 217 2.44 -7.57 18.99
C TYR A 217 1.06 -6.90 19.18
N SER A 218 0.08 -7.58 19.80
CA SER A 218 -1.33 -7.17 19.89
C SER A 218 -1.58 -5.74 20.41
N SER A 219 -0.75 -5.22 21.29
CA SER A 219 -0.98 -3.92 21.93
C SER A 219 -0.73 -2.71 21.03
N GLU A 220 -0.01 -2.87 19.92
CA GLU A 220 0.54 -1.73 19.17
C GLU A 220 0.04 -1.62 17.72
N GLY A 221 -0.86 -2.52 17.28
CA GLY A 221 -1.30 -2.59 15.87
C GLY A 221 -0.17 -3.01 14.91
N SER A 222 -0.49 -3.18 13.61
CA SER A 222 0.49 -3.53 12.56
C SER A 222 1.37 -4.73 12.95
N VAL A 223 0.69 -5.85 13.27
CA VAL A 223 1.30 -7.05 13.88
C VAL A 223 2.40 -7.62 12.98
N LEU A 224 2.10 -7.71 11.68
CA LEU A 224 3.02 -8.27 10.69
C LEU A 224 4.19 -7.32 10.42
N GLU A 225 3.94 -6.02 10.27
CA GLU A 225 4.97 -5.03 9.98
C GLU A 225 5.98 -4.91 11.13
N ARG A 226 5.52 -5.04 12.39
CA ARG A 226 6.42 -5.14 13.55
C ARG A 226 7.25 -6.42 13.54
N HIS A 227 6.65 -7.53 13.10
CA HIS A 227 7.37 -8.79 12.93
C HIS A 227 8.45 -8.67 11.84
N HIS A 228 8.12 -8.11 10.68
CA HIS A 228 9.06 -7.88 9.58
C HIS A 228 10.24 -6.99 10.02
N TYR A 229 9.96 -5.92 10.77
CA TYR A 229 11.01 -5.11 11.38
C TYR A 229 11.88 -5.91 12.37
N ALA A 230 11.26 -6.71 13.25
CA ALA A 230 12.02 -7.51 14.22
C ALA A 230 12.94 -8.53 13.53
N GLN A 231 12.46 -9.20 12.48
CA GLN A 231 13.28 -10.11 11.65
C GLN A 231 14.44 -9.37 10.97
N THR A 232 14.17 -8.17 10.43
CA THR A 232 15.21 -7.32 9.82
C THR A 232 16.31 -6.97 10.82
N VAL A 233 15.94 -6.54 12.03
CA VAL A 233 16.88 -6.23 13.11
C VAL A 233 17.66 -7.46 13.53
N GLN A 234 17.01 -8.63 13.64
CA GLN A 234 17.68 -9.88 13.98
C GLN A 234 18.78 -10.24 12.98
N ILE A 235 18.52 -10.09 11.67
CA ILE A 235 19.53 -10.32 10.63
C ILE A 235 20.66 -9.29 10.74
N LEU A 236 20.35 -8.00 10.91
CA LEU A 236 21.36 -6.94 11.04
C LEU A 236 22.20 -7.04 12.33
N GLN A 237 21.74 -7.77 13.34
CA GLN A 237 22.50 -8.03 14.58
C GLN A 237 23.49 -9.20 14.44
N MET A 238 23.35 -10.04 13.41
CA MET A 238 24.30 -11.12 13.14
C MET A 238 25.61 -10.52 12.59
N ASN A 239 26.74 -10.89 13.18
CA ASN A 239 28.04 -10.29 12.83
C ASN A 239 28.37 -10.46 11.34
N GLU A 240 28.04 -11.61 10.76
CA GLU A 240 28.24 -11.96 9.36
C GLU A 240 27.29 -11.25 8.39
N CYS A 241 26.17 -10.68 8.85
CA CYS A 241 25.17 -9.99 8.02
C CYS A 241 25.09 -8.48 8.30
N ASN A 242 25.76 -7.97 9.35
CA ASN A 242 25.67 -6.56 9.72
C ASN A 242 26.39 -5.66 8.71
N ILE A 243 25.65 -5.20 7.69
CA ILE A 243 26.13 -4.26 6.66
C ILE A 243 26.28 -2.82 7.15
N LEU A 244 25.88 -2.53 8.40
CA LEU A 244 25.89 -1.21 9.01
C LEU A 244 27.00 -1.07 10.05
N ASP A 245 27.93 -2.03 10.14
CA ASP A 245 28.94 -2.12 11.21
C ASP A 245 29.97 -0.99 11.22
N GLN A 246 30.21 -0.35 10.06
CA GLN A 246 31.10 0.80 9.93
C GLN A 246 30.42 2.15 10.26
N LEU A 247 29.10 2.15 10.49
CA LEU A 247 28.39 3.36 10.89
C LEU A 247 28.74 3.73 12.34
N THR A 248 28.77 5.04 12.62
CA THR A 248 28.79 5.49 14.03
C THR A 248 27.53 5.03 14.75
N ARG A 249 27.60 4.93 16.09
CA ARG A 249 26.45 4.54 16.92
C ARG A 249 25.19 5.38 16.62
N THR A 250 25.35 6.69 16.44
CA THR A 250 24.23 7.60 16.13
C THR A 250 23.65 7.28 14.76
N GLN A 251 24.48 7.14 13.73
CA GLN A 251 24.02 6.79 12.38
C GLN A 251 23.31 5.43 12.34
N TYR A 252 23.86 4.42 13.03
CA TYR A 252 23.25 3.09 13.14
C TYR A 252 21.84 3.18 13.77
N GLN A 253 21.69 3.93 14.87
CA GLN A 253 20.39 4.15 15.50
C GLN A 253 19.42 4.92 14.60
N THR A 254 19.90 5.93 13.89
CA THR A 254 19.10 6.70 12.92
C THR A 254 18.58 5.80 11.82
N VAL A 255 19.45 5.00 11.17
CA VAL A 255 19.05 4.07 10.10
C VAL A 255 18.05 3.04 10.62
N LEU A 256 18.25 2.45 11.80
CA LEU A 256 17.29 1.52 12.37
C LEU A 256 15.93 2.16 12.73
N SER A 257 15.92 3.43 13.14
CA SER A 257 14.67 4.17 13.36
C SER A 257 13.93 4.38 12.04
N HIS A 258 14.62 4.82 10.99
CA HIS A 258 14.01 5.01 9.68
C HIS A 258 13.48 3.69 9.10
N ILE A 259 14.25 2.59 9.19
CA ILE A 259 13.79 1.25 8.74
C ILE A 259 12.50 0.87 9.47
N ARG A 260 12.43 1.05 10.80
CA ARG A 260 11.21 0.80 11.56
C ARG A 260 10.05 1.62 11.01
N ASP A 261 10.27 2.92 10.86
CA ASP A 261 9.24 3.89 10.57
C ASP A 261 8.64 3.68 9.17
N VAL A 262 9.46 3.30 8.18
CA VAL A 262 8.97 3.00 6.82
C VAL A 262 8.40 1.60 6.68
N ILE A 263 8.94 0.56 7.35
CA ILE A 263 8.30 -0.77 7.36
C ILE A 263 6.91 -0.67 8.00
N LEU A 264 6.75 0.06 9.10
CA LEU A 264 5.41 0.27 9.69
C LEU A 264 4.48 1.11 8.79
N ALA A 265 5.02 1.82 7.80
CA ALA A 265 4.22 2.61 6.86
C ALA A 265 3.67 1.77 5.69
N THR A 266 4.08 0.51 5.51
CA THR A 266 3.52 -0.40 4.50
C THR A 266 2.13 -0.90 4.89
N ASP A 267 1.78 -0.86 6.19
CA ASP A 267 0.40 -1.10 6.63
C ASP A 267 -0.52 -0.03 6.01
N ILE A 268 -1.38 -0.45 5.08
CA ILE A 268 -2.32 0.46 4.38
C ILE A 268 -3.23 1.20 5.36
N ALA A 269 -3.62 0.61 6.49
CA ALA A 269 -4.42 1.32 7.50
C ALA A 269 -3.64 2.45 8.16
N VAL A 270 -2.32 2.30 8.29
CA VAL A 270 -1.40 3.33 8.78
C VAL A 270 -1.14 4.39 7.72
N HIS A 271 -1.04 4.00 6.44
CA HIS A 271 -0.96 4.93 5.31
C HIS A 271 -2.20 5.84 5.22
N LEU A 272 -3.42 5.27 5.25
CA LEU A 272 -4.68 6.01 5.15
C LEU A 272 -4.84 7.07 6.24
N LYS A 273 -4.31 6.83 7.44
CA LYS A 273 -4.27 7.83 8.53
C LYS A 273 -3.34 9.01 8.23
N LYS A 274 -2.35 8.85 7.35
CA LYS A 274 -1.37 9.87 6.96
C LYS A 274 -1.71 10.58 5.67
N VAL A 275 -2.56 10.04 4.80
CA VAL A 275 -2.87 10.59 3.46
C VAL A 275 -3.18 12.09 3.51
N GLY A 276 -4.00 12.55 4.46
CA GLY A 276 -4.30 13.99 4.58
C GLY A 276 -3.07 14.87 4.87
N ARG A 277 -2.11 14.37 5.66
CA ARG A 277 -0.86 15.08 5.96
C ARG A 277 0.10 15.06 4.77
N ILE A 278 0.19 13.93 4.07
CA ILE A 278 0.98 13.82 2.84
C ILE A 278 0.42 14.78 1.78
N LYS A 279 -0.91 14.81 1.61
CA LYS A 279 -1.56 15.72 0.67
C LYS A 279 -1.31 17.19 1.03
N ALA A 280 -1.38 17.54 2.31
CA ALA A 280 -1.04 18.89 2.76
C ALA A 280 0.41 19.27 2.45
N MET A 281 1.36 18.36 2.66
CA MET A 281 2.77 18.55 2.28
C MET A 281 2.94 18.75 0.76
N VAL A 282 2.23 17.97 -0.06
CA VAL A 282 2.25 18.12 -1.53
C VAL A 282 1.71 19.50 -1.94
N ASP A 283 0.55 19.89 -1.40
CA ASP A 283 -0.15 21.12 -1.78
C ASP A 283 0.57 22.39 -1.32
N GLN A 284 1.23 22.35 -0.16
CA GLN A 284 1.98 23.47 0.39
C GLN A 284 3.42 23.55 -0.16
N GLY A 285 3.88 22.48 -0.81
CA GLY A 285 5.25 22.30 -1.23
C GLY A 285 6.09 21.57 -0.18
N TYR A 286 6.98 20.70 -0.67
CA TYR A 286 7.94 20.00 0.16
C TYR A 286 8.96 20.96 0.78
N ASP A 287 9.27 20.76 2.06
CA ASP A 287 10.25 21.58 2.80
C ASP A 287 11.40 20.67 3.24
N PRO A 288 12.60 20.80 2.65
CA PRO A 288 13.76 19.97 2.96
C PRO A 288 14.39 20.27 4.33
N LEU A 289 13.88 21.25 5.08
CA LEU A 289 14.30 21.51 6.46
C LEU A 289 13.33 20.90 7.48
N SER A 290 12.15 20.48 7.02
CA SER A 290 11.12 19.88 7.87
C SER A 290 11.34 18.38 8.03
N ARG A 291 11.70 17.96 9.25
CA ARG A 291 11.80 16.54 9.61
C ARG A 291 10.48 15.77 9.39
N ASP A 292 9.35 16.46 9.53
CA ASP A 292 8.06 15.84 9.30
C ASP A 292 7.82 15.60 7.80
N HIS A 293 8.24 16.54 6.95
CA HIS A 293 8.15 16.36 5.50
C HIS A 293 9.06 15.22 5.03
N HIS A 294 10.29 15.13 5.54
CA HIS A 294 11.17 13.98 5.30
C HIS A 294 10.48 12.66 5.66
N TYR A 295 9.92 12.56 6.87
CA TYR A 295 9.20 11.37 7.32
C TYR A 295 8.01 11.00 6.41
N LEU A 296 7.16 11.98 6.08
CA LEU A 296 6.00 11.77 5.21
C LEU A 296 6.41 11.39 3.78
N PHE A 297 7.50 11.97 3.26
CA PHE A 297 8.01 11.66 1.95
C PHE A 297 8.62 10.25 1.89
N MET A 298 9.38 9.84 2.91
CA MET A 298 9.85 8.46 3.04
C MET A 298 8.68 7.47 3.11
N CYS A 299 7.63 7.77 3.88
CA CYS A 299 6.43 6.93 3.93
C CYS A 299 5.76 6.81 2.55
N LEU A 300 5.62 7.92 1.82
CA LEU A 300 5.03 7.93 0.48
C LEU A 300 5.87 7.12 -0.51
N LEU A 301 7.20 7.28 -0.51
CA LEU A 301 8.11 6.51 -1.35
C LEU A 301 8.04 5.01 -1.05
N MET A 302 7.97 4.62 0.23
CA MET A 302 7.79 3.22 0.63
C MET A 302 6.46 2.67 0.13
N THR A 303 5.32 3.34 0.40
CA THR A 303 4.01 2.88 -0.09
C THR A 303 3.96 2.81 -1.62
N SER A 304 4.52 3.79 -2.33
CA SER A 304 4.53 3.76 -3.80
C SER A 304 5.42 2.64 -4.37
N SER A 305 6.52 2.31 -3.68
CA SER A 305 7.39 1.19 -4.05
C SER A 305 6.69 -0.14 -3.86
N ASP A 306 5.98 -0.31 -2.74
CA ASP A 306 5.19 -1.50 -2.43
C ASP A 306 4.07 -1.71 -3.45
N LEU A 307 3.41 -0.62 -3.87
CA LEU A 307 2.35 -0.65 -4.88
C LEU A 307 2.83 -0.57 -6.33
N SER A 308 4.15 -0.63 -6.59
CA SER A 308 4.74 -0.33 -7.89
C SER A 308 4.36 -1.28 -9.03
N ASP A 309 3.85 -2.47 -8.71
CA ASP A 309 3.32 -3.41 -9.69
C ASP A 309 2.09 -2.88 -10.43
N GLN A 310 1.32 -2.01 -9.77
CA GLN A 310 0.15 -1.36 -10.38
C GLN A 310 0.56 -0.38 -11.49
N SER A 311 1.81 0.10 -11.46
CA SER A 311 2.35 1.07 -12.41
C SER A 311 3.05 0.44 -13.62
N LYS A 312 2.96 -0.88 -13.79
CA LYS A 312 3.50 -1.61 -14.95
C LYS A 312 2.44 -1.75 -16.04
N ASP A 313 2.73 -2.46 -17.12
CA ASP A 313 1.71 -2.69 -18.15
C ASP A 313 0.53 -3.54 -17.65
N PHE A 314 -0.56 -3.54 -18.43
CA PHE A 314 -1.78 -4.23 -18.03
C PHE A 314 -1.59 -5.75 -17.91
N ARG A 315 -0.69 -6.33 -18.72
CA ARG A 315 -0.34 -7.75 -18.64
C ARG A 315 0.27 -8.08 -17.28
N ASN A 316 1.24 -7.29 -16.83
CA ASN A 316 1.82 -7.41 -15.49
C ASN A 316 0.76 -7.17 -14.41
N SER A 317 -0.07 -6.12 -14.54
CA SER A 317 -1.13 -5.82 -13.58
C SER A 317 -2.08 -7.01 -13.36
N LYS A 318 -2.50 -7.70 -14.43
CA LYS A 318 -3.32 -8.92 -14.32
C LYS A 318 -2.58 -10.09 -13.67
N ALA A 319 -1.34 -10.34 -14.05
CA ALA A 319 -0.53 -11.43 -13.48
C ALA A 319 -0.30 -11.23 -11.98
N ILE A 320 -0.09 -9.99 -11.54
CA ILE A 320 0.06 -9.65 -10.13
C ILE A 320 -1.26 -9.73 -9.38
N ALA A 321 -2.35 -9.23 -9.96
CA ALA A 321 -3.68 -9.40 -9.37
C ALA A 321 -3.99 -10.89 -9.15
N GLU A 322 -3.68 -11.75 -10.12
CA GLU A 322 -3.85 -13.20 -9.95
C GLU A 322 -3.13 -13.74 -8.71
N ASN A 323 -1.85 -13.39 -8.53
CA ASN A 323 -1.07 -13.84 -7.37
C ASN A 323 -1.64 -13.31 -6.05
N ILE A 324 -2.03 -12.05 -5.99
CA ILE A 324 -2.67 -11.44 -4.80
C ILE A 324 -3.96 -12.19 -4.45
N TYR A 325 -4.85 -12.42 -5.43
CA TYR A 325 -6.11 -13.10 -5.16
C TYR A 325 -5.94 -14.58 -4.85
N ARG A 326 -4.94 -15.27 -5.41
CA ARG A 326 -4.58 -16.64 -4.98
C ARG A 326 -4.26 -16.69 -3.49
N GLU A 327 -3.55 -15.68 -2.99
CA GLU A 327 -3.22 -15.58 -1.57
C GLU A 327 -4.46 -15.27 -0.71
N PHE A 328 -5.27 -14.28 -1.09
CA PHE A 328 -6.53 -13.97 -0.41
C PHE A 328 -7.50 -15.15 -0.39
N PHE A 329 -7.62 -15.89 -1.49
CA PHE A 329 -8.47 -17.08 -1.56
C PHE A 329 -7.91 -18.24 -0.74
N SER A 330 -6.61 -18.33 -0.55
CA SER A 330 -6.00 -19.32 0.34
C SER A 330 -6.32 -18.99 1.81
N GLN A 331 -6.26 -17.71 2.19
CA GLN A 331 -6.70 -17.27 3.51
C GLN A 331 -8.21 -17.51 3.71
N GLY A 332 -9.06 -17.15 2.73
CA GLY A 332 -10.51 -17.33 2.84
C GLY A 332 -10.91 -18.80 2.99
N ASP A 333 -10.21 -19.72 2.32
CA ASP A 333 -10.41 -21.16 2.50
C ASP A 333 -10.05 -21.61 3.93
N LEU A 334 -8.95 -21.10 4.50
CA LEU A 334 -8.57 -21.37 5.88
C LEU A 334 -9.63 -20.84 6.86
N GLU A 335 -10.15 -19.64 6.63
CA GLU A 335 -11.24 -19.07 7.43
C GLU A 335 -12.50 -19.95 7.37
N LYS A 336 -12.90 -20.42 6.17
CA LYS A 336 -14.01 -21.38 5.99
C LYS A 336 -13.77 -22.67 6.77
N GLN A 337 -12.56 -23.23 6.71
CA GLN A 337 -12.19 -24.45 7.45
C GLN A 337 -12.25 -24.26 8.97
N MET A 338 -11.97 -23.04 9.45
CA MET A 338 -12.09 -22.67 10.87
C MET A 338 -13.55 -22.35 11.28
N GLY A 339 -14.51 -22.48 10.37
CA GLY A 339 -15.93 -22.17 10.62
C GLY A 339 -16.27 -20.68 10.57
N ALA A 340 -15.38 -19.83 10.05
CA ALA A 340 -15.63 -18.41 9.82
C ALA A 340 -16.14 -18.17 8.38
N SER A 341 -16.87 -17.08 8.17
CA SER A 341 -17.26 -16.64 6.84
C SER A 341 -16.30 -15.57 6.33
N PRO A 342 -15.55 -15.81 5.25
CA PRO A 342 -14.59 -14.83 4.73
C PRO A 342 -15.28 -13.62 4.10
N MET A 343 -14.54 -12.51 4.03
CA MET A 343 -14.95 -11.34 3.26
C MET A 343 -15.07 -11.68 1.77
N GLU A 344 -15.91 -10.93 1.03
CA GLU A 344 -16.14 -11.17 -0.41
C GLU A 344 -14.84 -11.23 -1.22
N MET A 345 -13.88 -10.34 -0.93
CA MET A 345 -12.58 -10.32 -1.62
C MET A 345 -11.68 -11.53 -1.37
N MET A 346 -11.93 -12.28 -0.29
CA MET A 346 -11.21 -13.49 0.08
C MET A 346 -11.98 -14.76 -0.28
N ASP A 347 -13.22 -14.63 -0.75
CA ASP A 347 -14.08 -15.75 -1.10
C ASP A 347 -14.02 -16.03 -2.60
N ARG A 348 -13.32 -17.10 -2.99
CA ARG A 348 -13.14 -17.51 -4.40
C ARG A 348 -14.44 -17.75 -5.15
N ASP A 349 -15.54 -18.03 -4.45
CA ASP A 349 -16.85 -18.32 -5.04
C ASP A 349 -17.69 -17.04 -5.26
N ARG A 350 -17.26 -15.91 -4.68
CA ARG A 350 -18.03 -14.65 -4.65
C ARG A 350 -17.25 -13.42 -5.13
N ALA A 351 -15.92 -13.47 -5.15
CA ALA A 351 -15.08 -12.33 -5.44
C ALA A 351 -15.26 -11.78 -6.86
N ALA A 352 -15.75 -10.55 -6.97
CA ALA A 352 -15.76 -9.79 -8.22
C ALA A 352 -14.42 -9.05 -8.41
N VAL A 353 -13.37 -9.80 -8.80
CA VAL A 353 -11.98 -9.31 -8.89
C VAL A 353 -11.82 -7.97 -9.63
N PRO A 354 -12.41 -7.73 -10.82
CA PRO A 354 -12.27 -6.44 -11.51
C PRO A 354 -12.82 -5.27 -10.70
N LYS A 355 -13.98 -5.44 -10.06
CA LYS A 355 -14.61 -4.41 -9.24
C LYS A 355 -13.79 -4.11 -7.99
N ILE A 356 -13.32 -5.15 -7.30
CA ILE A 356 -12.46 -5.00 -6.12
C ILE A 356 -11.14 -4.31 -6.50
N GLN A 357 -10.55 -4.64 -7.65
CA GLN A 357 -9.36 -3.94 -8.17
C GLN A 357 -9.64 -2.46 -8.45
N LEU A 358 -10.76 -2.12 -9.08
CA LEU A 358 -11.13 -0.73 -9.32
C LEU A 358 -11.29 0.06 -8.02
N ASP A 359 -11.98 -0.50 -7.03
CA ASP A 359 -12.16 0.14 -5.72
C ASP A 359 -10.82 0.37 -5.02
N PHE A 360 -9.90 -0.61 -5.08
CA PHE A 360 -8.54 -0.49 -4.55
C PHE A 360 -7.72 0.60 -5.27
N MET A 361 -7.77 0.61 -6.60
CA MET A 361 -7.05 1.60 -7.40
C MET A 361 -7.55 3.02 -7.12
N ASP A 362 -8.86 3.22 -7.05
CA ASP A 362 -9.47 4.54 -6.81
C ASP A 362 -9.21 5.05 -5.39
N THR A 363 -9.21 4.14 -4.40
CA THR A 363 -9.11 4.52 -2.99
C THR A 363 -7.65 4.67 -2.52
N VAL A 364 -6.73 3.88 -3.11
CA VAL A 364 -5.34 3.77 -2.60
C VAL A 364 -4.33 4.08 -3.69
N ALA A 365 -4.28 3.30 -4.77
CA ALA A 365 -3.14 3.36 -5.70
C ALA A 365 -3.08 4.69 -6.48
N LEU A 366 -4.19 5.14 -7.06
CA LEU A 366 -4.21 6.39 -7.83
C LEU A 366 -3.83 7.61 -6.98
N PRO A 367 -4.40 7.85 -5.79
CA PRO A 367 -3.99 8.95 -4.92
C PRO A 367 -2.49 8.92 -4.57
N VAL A 368 -1.94 7.73 -4.28
CA VAL A 368 -0.50 7.58 -3.98
C VAL A 368 0.35 8.05 -5.15
N PHE A 369 0.07 7.57 -6.35
CA PHE A 369 0.88 7.88 -7.52
C PHE A 369 0.64 9.28 -8.08
N GLU A 370 -0.53 9.87 -7.85
CA GLU A 370 -0.78 11.29 -8.10
C GLU A 370 0.16 12.15 -7.24
N MET A 371 0.21 11.90 -5.93
CA MET A 371 1.10 12.62 -5.02
C MET A 371 2.59 12.40 -5.34
N VAL A 372 2.96 11.18 -5.76
CA VAL A 372 4.33 10.90 -6.23
C VAL A 372 4.64 11.67 -7.51
N ALA A 373 3.72 11.75 -8.47
CA ALA A 373 3.95 12.48 -9.72
C ALA A 373 4.14 13.99 -9.52
N GLU A 374 3.57 14.55 -8.46
CA GLU A 374 3.76 15.96 -8.09
C GLU A 374 5.09 16.21 -7.36
N LEU A 375 5.52 15.31 -6.47
CA LEU A 375 6.78 15.45 -5.72
C LEU A 375 8.01 14.94 -6.49
N VAL A 376 7.83 13.95 -7.36
CA VAL A 376 8.86 13.29 -8.16
C VAL A 376 8.43 13.32 -9.63
N PRO A 377 8.56 14.48 -10.32
CA PRO A 377 8.11 14.63 -11.70
C PRO A 377 8.73 13.61 -12.68
N GLU A 378 9.94 13.14 -12.40
CA GLU A 378 10.63 12.08 -13.17
C GLU A 378 9.86 10.75 -13.12
N GLY A 379 9.05 10.55 -12.09
CA GLY A 379 8.18 9.41 -11.89
C GLY A 379 6.80 9.54 -12.55
N ARG A 380 6.43 10.67 -13.18
CA ARG A 380 5.06 10.92 -13.69
C ARG A 380 4.51 9.82 -14.60
N SER A 381 5.37 9.15 -15.38
CA SER A 381 4.99 7.99 -16.21
C SER A 381 4.29 6.85 -15.43
N THR A 382 4.57 6.73 -14.14
CA THR A 382 3.94 5.72 -13.26
C THR A 382 2.47 6.03 -12.98
N PHE A 383 2.12 7.31 -12.76
CA PHE A 383 0.74 7.76 -12.60
C PHE A 383 -0.07 7.59 -13.89
N GLU A 384 0.54 7.91 -15.04
CA GLU A 384 -0.06 7.69 -16.35
C GLU A 384 -0.34 6.20 -16.61
N ALA A 385 0.60 5.32 -16.24
CA ALA A 385 0.44 3.87 -16.36
C ALA A 385 -0.69 3.32 -15.48
N ILE A 386 -0.80 3.75 -14.22
CA ILE A 386 -1.89 3.32 -13.34
C ILE A 386 -3.24 3.83 -13.84
N THR A 387 -3.29 5.08 -14.32
CA THR A 387 -4.51 5.65 -14.92
C THR A 387 -4.95 4.83 -16.12
N LEU A 388 -4.01 4.39 -16.96
CA LEU A 388 -4.30 3.49 -18.08
C LEU A 388 -4.78 2.12 -17.59
N ASN A 389 -4.10 1.51 -16.61
CA ASN A 389 -4.51 0.22 -16.06
C ASN A 389 -5.91 0.27 -15.46
N ARG A 390 -6.28 1.36 -14.79
CA ARG A 390 -7.63 1.58 -14.27
C ARG A 390 -8.67 1.56 -15.39
N GLN A 391 -8.38 2.19 -16.54
CA GLN A 391 -9.24 2.13 -17.72
C GLN A 391 -9.34 0.70 -18.29
N CYS A 392 -8.23 -0.03 -18.31
CA CYS A 392 -8.22 -1.43 -18.73
C CYS A 392 -9.05 -2.33 -17.80
N TRP A 393 -8.93 -2.18 -16.47
CA TRP A 393 -9.74 -2.90 -15.50
C TRP A 393 -11.24 -2.58 -15.63
N ALA A 394 -11.60 -1.32 -15.89
CA ALA A 394 -12.98 -0.92 -16.15
C ALA A 394 -13.52 -1.56 -17.43
N ALA A 395 -12.74 -1.53 -18.52
CA ALA A 395 -13.12 -2.18 -19.77
C ALA A 395 -13.21 -3.71 -19.62
N LEU A 396 -12.35 -4.33 -18.80
CA LEU A 396 -12.43 -5.75 -18.47
C LEU A 396 -13.72 -6.08 -17.71
N ASP A 397 -14.08 -5.28 -16.70
CA ASP A 397 -15.34 -5.44 -15.97
C ASP A 397 -16.55 -5.35 -16.91
N GLU A 398 -16.59 -4.35 -17.79
CA GLU A 398 -17.63 -4.16 -18.82
C GLU A 398 -17.81 -5.41 -19.71
N ILE A 399 -16.71 -5.91 -20.30
CA ILE A 399 -16.74 -7.10 -21.17
C ILE A 399 -17.25 -8.33 -20.43
N LEU A 400 -16.84 -8.52 -19.16
CA LEU A 400 -17.27 -9.67 -18.38
C LEU A 400 -18.76 -9.61 -18.04
N VAL A 401 -19.35 -8.42 -17.89
CA VAL A 401 -20.82 -8.24 -17.75
C VAL A 401 -21.53 -8.63 -19.02
N GLU A 402 -21.06 -8.12 -20.16
CA GLU A 402 -21.66 -8.35 -21.48
C GLU A 402 -21.68 -9.86 -21.81
N ARG A 403 -20.66 -10.59 -21.36
CA ARG A 403 -20.56 -12.05 -21.52
C ARG A 403 -21.39 -12.85 -20.50
N GLY A 404 -22.02 -12.21 -19.52
CA GLY A 404 -22.82 -12.88 -18.47
C GLY A 404 -22.01 -13.68 -17.44
N ASN A 405 -20.67 -13.51 -17.40
CA ASN A 405 -19.75 -14.41 -16.70
C ASN A 405 -19.24 -13.86 -15.36
N ARG A 406 -20.14 -13.46 -14.44
CA ARG A 406 -19.71 -12.80 -13.19
C ARG A 406 -19.36 -13.67 -11.95
N PRO A 407 -19.64 -14.99 -11.86
CA PRO A 407 -19.14 -15.76 -10.68
C PRO A 407 -18.47 -17.14 -10.89
N VAL A 408 -18.12 -17.62 -12.09
CA VAL A 408 -17.67 -19.05 -12.26
C VAL A 408 -16.27 -19.24 -12.86
N LEU A 409 -15.58 -18.18 -13.29
CA LEU A 409 -14.34 -18.32 -14.06
C LEU A 409 -13.05 -18.55 -13.25
N GLY A 410 -13.14 -18.62 -11.91
CA GLY A 410 -11.95 -18.60 -11.06
C GLY A 410 -11.07 -17.39 -11.41
N LEU A 411 -9.75 -17.59 -11.52
CA LEU A 411 -8.81 -16.55 -11.96
C LEU A 411 -8.28 -16.75 -13.39
N ASP A 412 -8.68 -17.82 -14.08
CA ASP A 412 -8.06 -18.23 -15.35
C ASP A 412 -8.25 -17.20 -16.47
N TYR A 413 -9.36 -16.45 -16.44
CA TYR A 413 -9.63 -15.39 -17.41
C TYR A 413 -8.60 -14.25 -17.37
N LEU A 414 -7.85 -14.08 -16.27
CA LEU A 414 -6.78 -13.09 -16.18
C LEU A 414 -5.59 -13.45 -17.10
N ARG A 415 -5.48 -14.73 -17.48
CA ARG A 415 -4.44 -15.27 -18.37
C ARG A 415 -4.88 -15.33 -19.84
N ASP A 416 -6.11 -14.93 -20.16
CA ASP A 416 -6.64 -14.94 -21.53
C ASP A 416 -6.06 -13.75 -22.33
N ASP A 417 -5.14 -14.06 -23.25
CA ASP A 417 -4.49 -13.10 -24.14
C ASP A 417 -5.49 -12.46 -25.15
N GLU A 418 -6.52 -13.18 -25.57
CA GLU A 418 -7.53 -12.66 -26.49
C GLU A 418 -8.46 -11.69 -25.77
N LEU A 419 -8.84 -12.00 -24.53
CA LEU A 419 -9.55 -11.06 -23.67
C LEU A 419 -8.72 -9.79 -23.40
N GLU A 420 -7.42 -9.92 -23.14
CA GLU A 420 -6.50 -8.79 -22.99
C GLU A 420 -6.52 -7.88 -24.23
N LYS A 421 -6.41 -8.47 -25.42
CA LYS A 421 -6.46 -7.72 -26.67
C LYS A 421 -7.77 -6.95 -26.83
N GLN A 422 -8.90 -7.59 -26.51
CA GLN A 422 -10.22 -6.94 -26.57
C GLN A 422 -10.34 -5.77 -25.58
N VAL A 423 -9.76 -5.89 -24.39
CA VAL A 423 -9.69 -4.79 -23.41
C VAL A 423 -8.92 -3.62 -23.99
N LEU A 424 -7.70 -3.86 -24.49
CA LEU A 424 -6.83 -2.83 -25.04
C LEU A 424 -7.45 -2.13 -26.26
N GLU A 425 -8.10 -2.88 -27.16
CA GLU A 425 -8.82 -2.32 -28.29
C GLU A 425 -9.96 -1.38 -27.85
N ARG A 426 -10.68 -1.73 -26.78
CA ARG A 426 -11.78 -0.90 -26.28
C ARG A 426 -11.30 0.37 -25.60
N VAL A 427 -10.22 0.29 -24.83
CA VAL A 427 -9.56 1.47 -24.25
C VAL A 427 -9.06 2.40 -25.37
N ASN A 428 -8.42 1.85 -26.40
CA ASN A 428 -7.96 2.63 -27.56
C ASN A 428 -9.11 3.28 -28.34
N LYS A 429 -10.24 2.58 -28.54
CA LYS A 429 -11.44 3.14 -29.16
C LYS A 429 -12.00 4.31 -28.34
N LYS A 430 -12.15 4.16 -27.02
CA LYS A 430 -12.60 5.24 -26.11
C LYS A 430 -11.65 6.44 -26.17
N LYS A 431 -10.33 6.20 -26.16
CA LYS A 431 -9.31 7.26 -26.26
C LYS A 431 -9.37 8.02 -27.58
N ASN A 432 -9.55 7.32 -28.71
CA ASN A 432 -9.69 7.93 -30.03
C ASN A 432 -10.98 8.75 -30.15
N GLN A 433 -12.08 8.30 -29.56
CA GLN A 433 -13.33 9.07 -29.49
C GLN A 433 -13.14 10.34 -28.65
N GLN A 434 -12.50 10.23 -27.47
CA GLN A 434 -12.21 11.37 -26.62
C GLN A 434 -11.30 12.39 -27.32
N ASN A 435 -10.25 11.95 -28.03
CA ASN A 435 -9.37 12.82 -28.78
C ASN A 435 -10.07 13.51 -29.95
N LYS A 436 -10.99 12.83 -30.64
CA LYS A 436 -11.84 13.45 -31.67
C LYS A 436 -12.72 14.54 -31.07
N VAL A 437 -13.36 14.26 -29.92
CA VAL A 437 -14.17 15.26 -29.21
C VAL A 437 -13.32 16.45 -28.78
N ASN A 438 -12.16 16.22 -28.17
CA ASN A 438 -11.24 17.28 -27.74
C ASN A 438 -10.71 18.10 -28.92
N GLY A 439 -10.39 17.46 -30.05
CA GLY A 439 -9.98 18.13 -31.28
C GLY A 439 -11.09 18.99 -31.88
N MET A 440 -12.32 18.47 -31.93
CA MET A 440 -13.49 19.25 -32.33
C MET A 440 -13.73 20.43 -31.40
N VAL A 441 -13.57 20.26 -30.08
CA VAL A 441 -13.66 21.36 -29.11
C VAL A 441 -12.58 22.42 -29.37
N ALA A 442 -11.33 22.02 -29.65
CA ALA A 442 -10.23 22.93 -29.93
C ALA A 442 -10.42 23.72 -31.23
N GLU A 443 -10.93 23.10 -32.29
CA GLU A 443 -11.29 23.78 -33.56
C GLU A 443 -12.46 24.76 -33.40
N LEU A 444 -13.28 24.59 -32.35
CA LEU A 444 -14.41 25.43 -32.04
C LEU A 444 -14.07 26.59 -31.07
N VAL A 445 -12.84 26.64 -30.53
CA VAL A 445 -12.33 27.80 -29.79
C VAL A 445 -11.73 28.79 -30.80
N PRO A 446 -12.32 29.98 -31.03
CA PRO A 446 -11.77 30.93 -31.98
C PRO A 446 -10.37 31.41 -31.55
N GLU A 447 -9.47 31.58 -32.52
CA GLU A 447 -8.09 32.03 -32.32
C GLU A 447 -8.05 33.25 -31.37
N GLY A 448 -7.32 33.09 -30.26
CA GLY A 448 -7.05 34.16 -29.29
C GLY A 448 -7.76 34.07 -27.94
N ARG A 449 -8.55 33.02 -27.65
CA ARG A 449 -9.07 32.77 -26.29
C ARG A 449 -8.40 31.60 -25.60
N SER A 450 -8.14 31.73 -24.30
CA SER A 450 -7.60 30.63 -23.50
C SER A 450 -8.68 29.59 -23.20
N THR A 451 -8.29 28.32 -23.02
CA THR A 451 -9.19 27.21 -22.62
C THR A 451 -10.06 27.56 -21.41
N PHE A 452 -9.55 28.42 -20.51
CA PHE A 452 -10.25 28.92 -19.33
C PHE A 452 -11.46 29.82 -19.66
N GLU A 453 -11.36 30.67 -20.68
CA GLU A 453 -12.47 31.55 -21.10
C GLU A 453 -13.60 30.76 -21.76
N ALA A 454 -13.26 29.69 -22.50
CA ALA A 454 -14.24 28.79 -23.09
C ALA A 454 -15.01 28.00 -22.02
N ILE A 455 -14.32 27.50 -20.98
CA ILE A 455 -14.93 26.84 -19.83
C ILE A 455 -15.84 27.80 -19.05
N THR A 456 -15.40 29.03 -18.85
CA THR A 456 -16.17 30.07 -18.14
C THR A 456 -17.46 30.41 -18.88
N LEU A 457 -17.40 30.57 -20.20
CA LEU A 457 -18.57 30.86 -21.03
C LEU A 457 -19.55 29.67 -21.06
N ASN A 458 -19.05 28.44 -21.13
CA ASN A 458 -19.88 27.24 -21.06
C ASN A 458 -20.66 27.17 -19.73
N ARG A 459 -20.00 27.50 -18.61
CA ARG A 459 -20.63 27.56 -17.29
C ARG A 459 -21.75 28.62 -17.22
N GLN A 460 -21.56 29.76 -17.89
CA GLN A 460 -22.59 30.81 -18.01
C GLN A 460 -23.81 30.35 -18.83
N CYS A 461 -23.59 29.59 -19.91
CA CYS A 461 -24.69 29.02 -20.70
C CYS A 461 -25.51 27.99 -19.91
N TRP A 462 -24.85 27.12 -19.13
CA TRP A 462 -25.57 26.18 -18.27
C TRP A 462 -26.38 26.87 -17.17
N ALA A 463 -25.85 27.94 -16.58
CA ALA A 463 -26.59 28.73 -15.60
C ALA A 463 -27.82 29.42 -16.22
N ALA A 464 -27.68 30.03 -17.40
CA ALA A 464 -28.79 30.66 -18.10
C ALA A 464 -29.86 29.66 -18.56
N LEU A 465 -29.45 28.45 -18.94
CA LEU A 465 -30.36 27.35 -19.27
C LEU A 465 -31.16 26.89 -18.05
N ASP A 466 -30.52 26.75 -16.89
CA ASP A 466 -31.21 26.39 -15.64
C ASP A 466 -32.24 27.46 -15.24
N GLU A 467 -31.90 28.75 -15.34
CA GLU A 467 -32.84 29.85 -15.10
C GLU A 467 -34.06 29.80 -16.02
N ILE A 468 -33.86 29.61 -17.33
CA ILE A 468 -34.96 29.57 -18.31
C ILE A 468 -35.86 28.34 -18.09
N LEU A 469 -35.28 27.19 -17.75
CA LEU A 469 -36.05 25.99 -17.43
C LEU A 469 -36.89 26.17 -16.15
N VAL A 470 -36.35 26.86 -15.15
CA VAL A 470 -37.07 27.24 -13.93
C VAL A 470 -38.21 28.22 -14.23
N GLU A 471 -37.98 29.25 -15.05
CA GLU A 471 -39.00 30.21 -15.47
C GLU A 471 -40.15 29.57 -16.27
N ARG A 472 -39.84 28.56 -17.09
CA ARG A 472 -40.83 27.78 -17.85
C ARG A 472 -41.64 26.81 -16.98
N GLY A 473 -41.38 26.73 -15.68
CA GLY A 473 -42.04 25.77 -14.77
C GLY A 473 -41.67 24.30 -15.04
N ASN A 474 -40.69 24.05 -15.90
CA ASN A 474 -40.25 22.73 -16.34
C ASN A 474 -38.84 22.47 -15.80
N ARG A 475 -38.74 21.94 -14.58
CA ARG A 475 -37.58 21.08 -14.30
C ARG A 475 -37.79 19.79 -15.09
N PRO A 476 -36.92 19.42 -16.04
CA PRO A 476 -37.12 18.20 -16.81
C PRO A 476 -36.98 17.01 -15.85
N VAL A 477 -38.11 16.43 -15.46
CA VAL A 477 -38.12 15.10 -14.87
C VAL A 477 -37.90 14.13 -16.02
N LEU A 478 -36.66 13.66 -16.15
CA LEU A 478 -36.16 12.60 -17.04
C LEU A 478 -36.13 12.93 -18.55
N GLY A 479 -34.98 13.45 -19.02
CA GLY A 479 -34.58 13.40 -20.44
C GLY A 479 -33.64 14.53 -20.88
N LEU A 480 -32.74 14.27 -21.84
CA LEU A 480 -31.86 15.28 -22.48
C LEU A 480 -32.51 15.92 -23.72
N ASP A 481 -33.77 15.63 -24.01
CA ASP A 481 -34.45 16.04 -25.25
C ASP A 481 -34.60 17.56 -25.38
N TYR A 482 -34.67 18.28 -24.26
CA TYR A 482 -34.70 19.74 -24.23
C TYR A 482 -33.42 20.38 -24.78
N LEU A 483 -32.29 19.66 -24.82
CA LEU A 483 -31.05 20.14 -25.45
C LEU A 483 -31.14 20.14 -26.99
N ARG A 484 -32.22 19.60 -27.56
CA ARG A 484 -32.51 19.63 -29.00
C ARG A 484 -33.55 20.69 -29.38
N ASP A 485 -34.09 21.44 -28.41
CA ASP A 485 -35.04 22.53 -28.65
C ASP A 485 -34.31 23.79 -29.13
N ASP A 486 -34.40 24.06 -30.44
CA ASP A 486 -33.79 25.22 -31.10
C ASP A 486 -34.28 26.57 -30.54
N GLU A 487 -35.49 26.62 -29.98
CA GLU A 487 -36.05 27.85 -29.40
C GLU A 487 -35.53 28.07 -27.98
N LEU A 488 -35.39 27.01 -27.18
CA LEU A 488 -34.72 27.08 -25.87
C LEU A 488 -33.25 27.50 -26.02
N GLU A 489 -32.58 26.94 -27.00
CA GLU A 489 -31.21 27.28 -27.37
C GLU A 489 -31.07 28.78 -27.70
N LYS A 490 -31.95 29.31 -28.56
CA LYS A 490 -31.95 30.74 -28.91
C LYS A 490 -32.11 31.62 -27.68
N GLN A 491 -32.97 31.24 -26.74
CA GLN A 491 -33.21 32.01 -25.51
C GLN A 491 -32.01 31.98 -24.56
N VAL A 492 -31.35 30.83 -24.38
CA VAL A 492 -30.10 30.74 -23.60
C VAL A 492 -29.05 31.66 -24.20
N LEU A 493 -28.92 31.65 -25.52
CA LEU A 493 -27.94 32.47 -26.22
C LEU A 493 -28.28 33.97 -26.20
N GLU A 494 -29.54 34.36 -26.27
CA GLU A 494 -29.96 35.75 -26.10
C GLU A 494 -29.66 36.26 -24.69
N ARG A 495 -29.81 35.39 -23.68
CA ARG A 495 -29.58 35.71 -22.27
C ARG A 495 -28.09 35.80 -21.94
N VAL A 496 -27.26 34.95 -22.54
CA VAL A 496 -25.80 34.99 -22.41
C VAL A 496 -25.16 36.05 -23.32
N ASN A 497 -25.85 36.50 -24.39
CA ASN A 497 -25.18 37.22 -25.48
C ASN A 497 -25.98 38.42 -26.05
N LYS A 498 -25.96 39.58 -25.34
CA LYS A 498 -26.34 40.88 -25.95
C LYS A 498 -25.35 41.41 -27.01
N LYS A 499 -24.25 40.70 -27.35
CA LYS A 499 -23.35 41.06 -28.46
C LYS A 499 -22.73 39.83 -29.15
N LYS A 500 -23.06 39.66 -30.45
CA LYS A 500 -22.46 38.81 -31.51
C LYS A 500 -23.11 37.43 -31.76
N HIS A 501 -23.99 37.44 -32.77
CA HIS A 501 -24.90 36.37 -33.19
C HIS A 501 -24.28 35.23 -34.03
N GLN A 502 -22.96 35.26 -34.32
CA GLN A 502 -22.31 34.27 -35.19
C GLN A 502 -21.38 33.29 -34.46
N GLN A 503 -21.03 33.55 -33.20
CA GLN A 503 -20.02 32.80 -32.44
C GLN A 503 -20.60 31.71 -31.52
N ASN A 504 -21.93 31.64 -31.37
CA ASN A 504 -22.61 30.71 -30.46
C ASN A 504 -22.97 29.35 -31.10
N LYS A 505 -22.94 29.22 -32.44
CA LYS A 505 -23.31 27.99 -33.17
C LYS A 505 -22.40 26.78 -32.88
N ALA A 506 -21.17 27.03 -32.45
CA ALA A 506 -20.20 26.00 -32.09
C ALA A 506 -20.57 25.23 -30.80
N LEU A 507 -21.10 25.94 -29.81
CA LEU A 507 -21.47 25.40 -28.51
C LEU A 507 -22.73 24.50 -28.60
N ILE A 508 -23.63 24.88 -29.49
CA ILE A 508 -24.88 24.19 -29.84
C ILE A 508 -24.61 22.80 -30.42
N PHE A 509 -23.62 22.70 -31.31
CA PHE A 509 -23.23 21.42 -31.90
C PHE A 509 -22.66 20.47 -30.83
N LEU A 510 -21.97 20.98 -29.82
CA LEU A 510 -21.45 20.20 -28.70
C LEU A 510 -22.55 19.66 -27.78
N LEU A 511 -23.55 20.49 -27.46
CA LEU A 511 -24.70 20.07 -26.65
C LEU A 511 -25.56 19.01 -27.38
N LYS A 512 -25.74 19.17 -28.69
CA LYS A 512 -26.46 18.20 -29.53
C LYS A 512 -25.70 16.88 -29.75
N SER A 513 -24.36 16.91 -29.73
CA SER A 513 -23.55 15.69 -29.88
C SER A 513 -23.49 14.85 -28.60
N MET A 514 -23.56 15.48 -27.42
CA MET A 514 -23.68 14.79 -26.12
C MET A 514 -25.08 14.16 -25.89
N ALA A 515 -26.11 14.63 -26.59
CA ALA A 515 -27.47 14.11 -26.52
C ALA A 515 -27.79 13.02 -27.55
N LYS A 516 -26.82 12.52 -28.32
CA LYS A 516 -27.04 11.36 -29.20
C LYS A 516 -27.18 10.08 -28.35
N PRO A 517 -28.20 9.24 -28.58
CA PRO A 517 -28.20 7.90 -27.99
C PRO A 517 -27.02 7.12 -28.57
N THR A 518 -26.30 6.39 -27.71
CA THR A 518 -25.39 5.30 -28.10
C THR A 518 -26.07 4.31 -29.01
#